data_AF-A0ABD6ENW1-F1
#
_entry.id   AF-A0ABD6ENW1-F1
#
_cell.length_a   1.000
_cell.length_b   1.000
_cell.length_c   1.000
_cell.angle_alpha   90.00
_cell.angle_beta   90.00
_cell.angle_gamma   90.00
#
_symmetry.space_group_name_H-M   'P 1'
#
loop_
_entity.id
_entity.type
_entity.pdbx_description
1 polymer ?
#
loop_
_entity_poly.entity_id
_entity_poly.type
_entity_poly.pdbx_seq_one_letter_code
_entity_poly.pdbx_strand_id
1 'polypeptide(L)'
;MKAKPAKANGKTVLCEHGPNTCPDGYTCIQLAFHGICCPKKEQNEFDTNMRPQCKNGKSTVKIDRGGWQMVLLGKSCDDQFCPDNSECFQQSIFASCCR
;
A
#
# COMPACT_ATOMS: atom_id res chain seq x y z
N MET A 1 0.88 0.31 10.10
CA MET A 1 2.33 0.00 9.99
C MET A 1 3.17 1.27 10.04
N LYS A 2 4.35 1.24 10.68
CA LYS A 2 5.35 2.32 10.63
C LYS A 2 6.61 1.79 9.94
N ALA A 3 6.54 1.55 8.62
CA ALA A 3 7.73 1.20 7.85
C ALA A 3 8.70 2.39 7.93
N LYS A 4 9.89 2.18 8.47
CA LYS A 4 10.90 3.22 8.64
C LYS A 4 11.84 3.16 7.43
N PRO A 5 12.17 4.30 6.83
CA PRO A 5 13.15 4.32 5.74
C PRO A 5 14.54 3.95 6.27
N ALA A 6 15.41 3.49 5.37
CA ALA A 6 16.81 3.22 5.70
C ALA A 6 17.45 4.49 6.26
N LYS A 7 18.21 4.35 7.35
CA LYS A 7 18.97 5.45 7.95
C LYS A 7 20.46 5.15 7.92
N ALA A 8 21.24 6.07 7.39
CA ALA A 8 22.70 6.10 7.53
C ALA A 8 23.07 7.31 8.39
N ASN A 9 23.77 7.08 9.49
CA ASN A 9 24.17 8.14 10.45
C ASN A 9 22.99 9.02 10.91
N GLY A 10 21.82 8.40 11.16
CA GLY A 10 20.60 9.09 11.61
C GLY A 10 19.82 9.83 10.53
N LYS A 11 20.37 9.98 9.31
CA LYS A 11 19.70 10.59 8.15
C LYS A 11 19.07 9.53 7.27
N THR A 12 17.90 9.81 6.71
CA THR A 12 17.25 8.94 5.72
C THR A 12 18.13 8.84 4.47
N VAL A 13 18.36 7.61 4.01
CA VAL A 13 19.11 7.36 2.77
C VAL A 13 18.23 7.76 1.59
N LEU A 14 18.68 8.77 0.85
CA LEU A 14 18.06 9.23 -0.38
C LEU A 14 18.61 8.42 -1.56
N CYS A 15 17.75 8.17 -2.54
CA CYS A 15 18.12 7.59 -3.83
C CYS A 15 17.69 8.57 -4.92
N GLU A 16 18.66 9.25 -5.53
CA GLU A 16 18.37 10.30 -6.50
C GLU A 16 18.21 9.73 -7.92
N HIS A 17 19.04 8.76 -8.34
CA HIS A 17 18.95 8.16 -9.67
C HIS A 17 19.53 6.73 -9.71
N GLY A 18 18.66 5.72 -9.73
CA GLY A 18 19.02 4.33 -10.09
C GLY A 18 18.89 3.28 -8.98
N PRO A 19 18.74 1.99 -9.33
CA PRO A 19 18.50 0.88 -8.40
C PRO A 19 19.68 0.54 -7.47
N ASN A 20 20.87 1.12 -7.68
CA ASN A 20 22.11 0.72 -6.99
C ASN A 20 22.48 1.58 -5.77
N THR A 21 21.63 2.53 -5.34
CA THR A 21 21.94 3.38 -4.17
C THR A 21 21.43 2.79 -2.85
N CYS A 22 20.48 1.85 -2.90
CA CYS A 22 19.90 1.28 -1.69
C CYS A 22 20.60 -0.02 -1.28
N PRO A 23 20.80 -0.25 0.03
CA PRO A 23 21.37 -1.49 0.54
C PRO A 23 20.46 -2.69 0.27
N ASP A 24 21.03 -3.90 0.29
CA ASP A 24 20.27 -5.14 0.08
C ASP A 24 19.08 -5.25 1.03
N GLY A 25 17.93 -5.64 0.48
CA GLY A 25 16.65 -5.68 1.20
C GLY A 25 15.87 -4.37 1.19
N TYR A 26 16.43 -3.29 0.63
CA TYR A 26 15.74 -2.02 0.42
C TYR A 26 15.47 -1.77 -1.06
N THR A 27 14.44 -0.99 -1.35
CA THR A 27 14.08 -0.53 -2.68
C THR A 27 13.96 0.99 -2.69
N CYS A 28 14.29 1.60 -3.82
CA CYS A 28 14.19 3.03 -4.00
C CYS A 28 12.74 3.41 -4.34
N ILE A 29 12.06 4.09 -3.43
CA ILE A 29 10.72 4.63 -3.64
C ILE A 29 10.86 6.10 -3.99
N GLN A 30 10.47 6.45 -5.22
CA GLN A 30 10.42 7.84 -5.68
C GLN A 30 9.22 8.54 -5.03
N LEU A 31 9.50 9.57 -4.22
CA LEU A 31 8.49 10.50 -3.72
C LEU A 31 8.39 11.70 -4.68
N ALA A 32 7.55 12.67 -4.35
CA ALA A 32 7.27 13.83 -5.21
C ALA A 32 8.53 14.64 -5.60
N PHE A 33 9.59 14.62 -4.79
CA PHE A 33 10.80 15.43 -5.02
C PHE A 33 12.12 14.67 -4.91
N HIS A 34 12.12 13.52 -4.24
CA HIS A 34 13.32 12.73 -3.99
C HIS A 34 12.95 11.27 -3.79
N GLY A 35 13.86 10.35 -4.09
CA GLY A 35 13.69 8.95 -3.71
C GLY A 35 14.21 8.67 -2.30
N ILE A 36 13.57 7.74 -1.60
CA ILE A 36 14.07 7.19 -0.32
C ILE A 36 14.22 5.67 -0.41
N CYS A 37 15.19 5.13 0.31
CA CYS A 37 15.33 3.69 0.45
C CYS A 37 14.34 3.17 1.51
N CYS A 38 13.32 2.42 1.06
CA CYS A 38 12.34 1.76 1.93
C CYS A 38 12.56 0.23 1.93
N PRO A 39 12.31 -0.45 3.05
CA PRO A 39 12.35 -1.91 3.10
C PRO A 39 11.46 -2.55 2.02
N LYS A 40 12.02 -3.49 1.25
CA LYS A 40 11.31 -4.13 0.12
C LYS A 40 10.14 -5.01 0.58
N LYS A 41 10.29 -5.66 1.74
CA LYS A 41 9.27 -6.58 2.27
C LYS A 41 7.98 -5.83 2.62
N GLU A 42 8.11 -4.72 3.35
CA GLU A 42 7.00 -3.87 3.78
C GLU A 42 6.36 -3.17 2.59
N GLN A 43 7.15 -2.75 1.60
CA GLN A 43 6.60 -2.20 0.36
C GLN A 43 5.76 -3.24 -0.39
N ASN A 44 6.26 -4.47 -0.52
CA ASN A 44 5.52 -5.55 -1.16
C ASN A 44 4.22 -5.85 -0.41
N GLU A 45 4.24 -5.86 0.92
CA GLU A 45 3.04 -6.01 1.74
C GLU A 45 2.07 -4.86 1.50
N PHE A 46 2.56 -3.61 1.46
CA PHE A 46 1.74 -2.44 1.15
C PHE A 46 1.09 -2.53 -0.22
N ASP A 47 1.87 -2.82 -1.27
CA ASP A 47 1.37 -2.93 -2.64
C ASP A 47 0.34 -4.07 -2.78
N THR A 48 0.57 -5.19 -2.10
CA THR A 48 -0.36 -6.32 -2.07
C THR A 48 -1.66 -5.97 -1.33
N ASN A 49 -1.57 -5.23 -0.22
CA ASN A 49 -2.74 -4.77 0.53
C ASN A 49 -3.49 -3.64 -0.22
N MET A 50 -2.80 -2.84 -1.04
CA MET A 50 -3.43 -1.81 -1.87
C MET A 50 -4.21 -2.40 -3.05
N ARG A 51 -3.91 -3.64 -3.44
CA ARG A 51 -4.62 -4.38 -4.48
C ARG A 51 -5.21 -5.68 -3.89
N PRO A 52 -6.20 -5.57 -2.98
CA PRO A 52 -6.85 -6.74 -2.41
C PRO A 52 -7.42 -7.63 -3.52
N GLN A 53 -7.33 -8.94 -3.33
CA GLN A 53 -8.09 -9.89 -4.11
C GLN A 53 -9.09 -10.59 -3.21
N CYS A 54 -10.36 -10.42 -3.54
CA CYS A 54 -11.44 -11.11 -2.87
C CYS A 54 -11.43 -12.60 -3.23
N LYS A 55 -11.73 -13.45 -2.26
CA LYS A 55 -11.81 -14.91 -2.46
C LYS A 55 -13.16 -15.30 -3.05
N ASN A 56 -13.27 -16.54 -3.51
CA ASN A 56 -14.51 -17.18 -3.97
C ASN A 56 -15.18 -16.49 -5.19
N GLY A 57 -14.38 -15.89 -6.09
CA GLY A 57 -14.90 -15.23 -7.30
C GLY A 57 -15.58 -13.88 -7.05
N LYS A 58 -15.60 -13.39 -5.80
CA LYS A 58 -16.05 -12.04 -5.47
C LYS A 58 -15.08 -11.01 -6.04
N SER A 59 -15.59 -9.84 -6.36
CA SER A 59 -14.81 -8.70 -6.85
C SER A 59 -14.62 -7.67 -5.73
N THR A 60 -13.45 -7.02 -5.69
CA THR A 60 -13.25 -5.85 -4.85
C THR A 60 -14.13 -4.71 -5.32
N VAL A 61 -14.85 -4.09 -4.37
CA VAL A 61 -15.63 -2.88 -4.62
C VAL A 61 -14.70 -1.76 -5.06
N LYS A 62 -15.08 -1.08 -6.15
CA LYS A 62 -14.39 0.10 -6.68
C LYS A 62 -15.32 1.30 -6.62
N ILE A 63 -14.75 2.47 -6.37
CA ILE A 63 -15.44 3.76 -6.38
C ILE A 63 -14.90 4.60 -7.54
N ASP A 64 -15.80 5.35 -8.17
CA ASP A 64 -15.41 6.36 -9.14
C ASP A 64 -14.91 7.62 -8.41
N ARG A 65 -13.73 8.09 -8.76
CA ARG A 65 -13.25 9.42 -8.37
C ARG A 65 -12.84 10.19 -9.62
N GLY A 66 -13.83 10.83 -10.25
CA GLY A 66 -13.61 11.69 -11.41
C GLY A 66 -13.22 10.89 -12.65
N GLY A 67 -13.92 9.78 -12.92
CA GLY A 67 -13.66 8.89 -14.04
C GLY A 67 -12.58 7.83 -13.80
N TRP A 68 -11.91 7.88 -12.65
CA TRP A 68 -10.93 6.87 -12.22
C TRP A 68 -11.56 5.89 -11.25
N GLN A 69 -11.59 4.62 -11.65
CA GLN A 69 -12.06 3.51 -10.82
C GLN A 69 -10.96 3.10 -9.84
N MET A 70 -11.13 3.46 -8.57
CA MET A 70 -10.19 3.09 -7.50
C MET A 70 -10.80 2.06 -6.56
N VAL A 71 -10.01 1.13 -6.05
CA VAL A 71 -10.48 0.16 -5.04
C VAL A 71 -10.88 0.92 -3.77
N LEU A 72 -12.03 0.57 -3.21
CA LEU A 72 -12.49 1.10 -1.94
C LEU A 72 -11.66 0.48 -0.81
N LEU A 73 -10.73 1.25 -0.27
CA LEU A 73 -9.86 0.86 0.84
C LEU A 73 -10.20 1.67 2.09
N GLY A 74 -10.38 0.97 3.21
CA GLY A 74 -10.51 1.54 4.54
C GLY A 74 -9.28 1.23 5.39
N LYS A 75 -9.20 1.81 6.60
CA LYS A 75 -8.15 1.46 7.56
C LYS A 75 -8.54 0.20 8.34
N SER A 76 -9.76 0.18 8.86
CA SER A 76 -10.34 -0.98 9.55
C SER A 76 -11.75 -1.27 9.05
N CYS A 77 -12.17 -2.53 9.13
CA CYS A 77 -13.58 -2.91 9.01
C CYS A 77 -14.48 -2.26 10.08
N ASP A 78 -13.89 -1.85 11.22
CA ASP A 78 -14.60 -1.13 12.27
C ASP A 78 -15.12 0.24 11.83
N ASP A 79 -14.55 0.82 10.76
CA ASP A 79 -14.95 2.11 10.22
C ASP A 79 -16.29 2.04 9.43
N GLN A 80 -16.88 0.84 9.26
CA GLN A 80 -18.15 0.60 8.56
C GLN A 80 -18.27 1.32 7.20
N PHE A 81 -17.17 1.38 6.44
CA PHE A 81 -17.09 2.09 5.16
C PHE A 81 -17.61 1.27 3.96
N CYS A 82 -17.90 -0.02 4.17
CA CYS A 82 -18.35 -0.91 3.11
C CYS A 82 -19.83 -0.68 2.76
N PRO A 83 -20.19 -0.59 1.46
CA PRO A 83 -21.57 -0.41 1.04
C PRO A 83 -22.42 -1.66 1.29
N ASP A 84 -23.75 -1.48 1.26
CA ASP A 84 -24.70 -2.57 1.45
C ASP A 84 -24.46 -3.75 0.49
N ASN A 85 -24.65 -4.97 1.00
CA ASN A 85 -24.35 -6.23 0.31
C ASN A 85 -22.87 -6.42 -0.07
N SER A 86 -21.95 -5.78 0.65
CA SER A 86 -20.52 -6.11 0.56
C SER A 86 -20.00 -6.58 1.91
N GLU A 87 -19.09 -7.55 1.86
CA GLU A 87 -18.40 -8.08 3.04
C GLU A 87 -17.08 -7.35 3.23
N CYS A 88 -16.81 -6.93 4.46
CA CYS A 88 -15.52 -6.35 4.78
C CYS A 88 -14.46 -7.45 4.95
N PHE A 89 -13.35 -7.29 4.23
CA PHE A 89 -12.17 -8.13 4.30
C PHE A 89 -11.02 -7.33 4.89
N GLN A 90 -10.74 -7.58 6.17
CA GLN A 90 -9.62 -6.98 6.89
C GLN A 90 -8.30 -7.63 6.46
N GLN A 91 -7.39 -6.84 5.91
CA GLN A 91 -6.02 -7.26 5.65
C GLN A 91 -5.07 -6.67 6.70
N SER A 92 -3.77 -6.95 6.55
CA SER A 92 -2.73 -6.56 7.49
C SER A 92 -2.54 -5.03 7.61
N ILE A 93 -2.86 -4.28 6.57
CA ILE A 93 -2.63 -2.83 6.49
C ILE A 93 -3.91 -2.06 6.23
N PHE A 94 -4.72 -2.57 5.30
CA PHE A 94 -5.96 -1.95 4.85
C PHE A 94 -7.11 -2.92 5.03
N ALA A 95 -8.31 -2.37 5.08
CA ALA A 95 -9.55 -3.11 4.92
C ALA A 95 -10.07 -2.88 3.49
N SER A 96 -10.70 -3.90 2.92
CA SER A 96 -11.31 -3.82 1.59
C SER A 96 -12.71 -4.37 1.62
N CYS A 97 -13.56 -3.98 0.67
CA CYS A 97 -14.92 -4.49 0.57
C CYS A 97 -15.02 -5.45 -0.62
N CYS A 98 -15.60 -6.62 -0.39
CA CYS A 98 -15.77 -7.68 -1.37
C CYS A 98 -17.25 -7.89 -1.66
N ARG A 99 -17.62 -7.98 -2.95
CA ARG A 99 -18.99 -8.24 -3.41
C ARG A 99 -19.01 -9.31 -4.49
#